data_AF-A0A258L3U6-F1
#
_entry.id   AF-A0A258L3U6-F1
#
_cell.length_a   1.000
_cell.length_b   1.000
_cell.length_c   1.000
_cell.angle_alpha   90.00
_cell.angle_beta   90.00
_cell.angle_gamma   90.00
#
_symmetry.space_group_name_H-M   'P 1'
#
loop_
_entity.id
_entity.type
_entity.pdbx_description
1 polymer ?
#
loop_
_entity_poly.entity_id
_entity_poly.type
_entity_poly.pdbx_seq_one_letter_code
_entity_poly.pdbx_strand_id
1 'polypeptide(L)'
;MFGFIHFGYVAALVVTGGASSVMAAELCIEDWSTARPVVKEERLATVEAVTGLAKGKVKGDVVKVTLCQQGQRWVYRLLVRGPGGKHAPVYVDAKEPFAR
;
A
#
# COMPACT_ATOMS: atom_id res chain seq x y z
N MET A 1 14.19 49.60 -42.39
CA MET A 1 13.64 48.64 -43.37
C MET A 1 14.50 47.39 -43.20
N PHE A 2 14.15 46.36 -42.42
CA PHE A 2 13.02 45.43 -42.40
C PHE A 2 12.98 44.84 -40.97
N GLY A 3 11.87 44.67 -40.25
CA GLY A 3 10.66 43.97 -40.64
C GLY A 3 10.74 42.50 -40.19
N PHE A 4 10.59 42.23 -38.88
CA PHE A 4 10.43 40.86 -38.36
C PHE A 4 9.20 40.79 -37.45
N ILE A 5 8.05 40.74 -38.12
CA ILE A 5 6.80 40.23 -37.56
C ILE A 5 6.87 38.72 -37.75
N HIS A 6 6.67 37.95 -36.69
CA HIS A 6 5.82 36.75 -36.68
C HIS A 6 5.66 36.31 -35.22
N PHE A 7 4.69 36.95 -34.57
CA PHE A 7 3.98 36.45 -33.41
C PHE A 7 3.29 35.15 -33.83
N GLY A 8 3.50 34.04 -33.12
CA GLY A 8 2.63 32.88 -33.31
C GLY A 8 3.25 31.55 -32.95
N TYR A 9 3.31 31.23 -31.66
CA TYR A 9 2.85 29.92 -31.19
C TYR A 9 2.65 29.97 -29.66
N VAL A 10 1.44 30.34 -29.22
CA VAL A 10 1.05 30.05 -27.84
C VAL A 10 0.70 28.57 -27.80
N ALA A 11 1.67 27.75 -27.41
CA ALA A 11 1.38 26.38 -27.00
C ALA A 11 0.61 26.45 -25.68
N ALA A 12 -0.72 26.42 -25.76
CA ALA A 12 -1.59 26.22 -24.62
C ALA A 12 -1.35 24.81 -24.06
N LEU A 13 -0.43 24.70 -23.10
CA LEU A 13 -0.21 23.49 -22.34
C LEU A 13 -1.37 23.34 -21.38
N VAL A 14 -2.35 22.53 -21.80
CA VAL A 14 -3.49 22.12 -20.99
C VAL A 14 -2.95 21.38 -19.78
N VAL A 15 -3.06 21.97 -18.59
CA VAL A 15 -2.88 21.26 -17.32
C VAL A 15 -4.05 20.30 -17.20
N THR A 16 -3.86 19.07 -17.67
CA THR A 16 -4.74 17.95 -17.29
C THR A 16 -4.54 17.74 -15.80
N GLY A 17 -5.53 18.21 -15.02
CA GLY A 17 -5.68 17.89 -13.62
C GLY A 17 -5.67 16.37 -13.46
N GLY A 18 -4.55 15.85 -12.97
CA GLY A 18 -4.49 14.50 -12.45
C GLY A 18 -5.47 14.42 -11.30
N ALA A 19 -6.52 13.62 -11.47
CA ALA A 19 -7.39 13.23 -10.38
C ALA A 19 -6.52 12.60 -9.29
N SER A 20 -6.17 13.39 -8.28
CA SER A 20 -5.79 12.85 -6.98
C SER A 20 -7.03 12.17 -6.47
N SER A 21 -7.15 10.87 -6.76
CA SER A 21 -7.97 9.98 -5.97
C SER A 21 -7.54 10.20 -4.53
N VAL A 22 -8.38 10.90 -3.77
CA VAL A 22 -8.36 10.94 -2.30
C VAL A 22 -8.79 9.54 -1.84
N MET A 23 -8.00 8.53 -2.22
CA MET A 23 -7.84 7.37 -1.37
C MET A 23 -7.18 7.95 -0.13
N ALA A 24 -7.85 7.87 1.01
CA ALA A 24 -7.24 8.16 2.30
C ALA A 24 -5.80 7.66 2.25
N ALA A 25 -4.82 8.56 2.41
CA ALA A 25 -3.42 8.28 2.15
C ALA A 25 -3.03 7.01 2.93
N GLU A 26 -3.01 5.88 2.23
CA GLU A 26 -2.72 4.59 2.83
C GLU A 26 -1.20 4.57 3.02
N LEU A 27 -0.76 4.82 4.25
CA LEU A 27 0.67 4.87 4.55
C LEU A 27 1.17 3.43 4.69
N CYS A 28 1.60 2.83 3.59
CA CYS A 28 2.24 1.53 3.61
C CYS A 28 3.74 1.66 3.89
N ILE A 29 4.16 1.08 5.01
CA ILE A 29 5.55 1.00 5.42
C ILE A 29 6.12 -0.32 4.92
N GLU A 30 6.86 -0.26 3.81
CA GLU A 30 7.56 -1.44 3.25
C GLU A 30 8.85 -1.78 4.00
N ASP A 31 9.49 -0.77 4.61
CA ASP A 31 10.70 -0.96 5.40
C ASP A 31 10.38 -1.46 6.81
N TRP A 32 10.81 -2.68 7.12
CA TRP A 32 10.58 -3.28 8.42
C TRP A 32 11.39 -2.64 9.54
N SER A 33 12.48 -1.94 9.24
CA SER A 33 13.22 -1.19 10.25
C SER A 33 12.35 -0.09 10.86
N THR A 34 11.49 0.53 10.04
CA THR A 34 10.53 1.57 10.43
C THR A 34 9.22 1.00 10.99
N ALA A 35 8.72 -0.12 10.46
CA ALA A 35 7.43 -0.66 10.91
C ALA A 35 7.51 -1.46 12.23
N ARG A 36 8.64 -2.10 12.56
CA ARG A 36 8.81 -2.84 13.82
C ARG A 36 8.58 -2.02 15.10
N PRO A 37 9.11 -0.78 15.24
CA PRO A 37 8.81 0.03 16.42
C PRO A 37 7.32 0.38 16.50
N VAL A 38 6.66 0.67 15.37
CA VAL A 38 5.21 0.93 15.32
C VAL A 38 4.41 -0.27 15.82
N VAL A 39 4.72 -1.49 15.34
CA VAL A 39 4.07 -2.73 15.81
C VAL A 39 4.16 -2.87 17.33
N LYS A 40 5.31 -2.52 17.92
CA LYS A 40 5.52 -2.58 19.37
C LYS A 40 4.76 -1.49 20.13
N GLU A 41 4.84 -0.25 19.66
CA GLU A 41 4.23 0.93 20.29
C GLU A 41 2.69 0.82 20.29
N GLU A 42 2.13 0.46 19.14
CA GLU A 42 0.69 0.31 18.92
C GLU A 42 0.13 -1.04 19.41
N ARG A 43 0.99 -1.92 19.95
CA ARG A 43 0.68 -3.28 20.39
C ARG A 43 -0.06 -4.11 19.33
N LEU A 44 0.42 -4.05 18.10
CA LEU A 44 -0.11 -4.81 16.98
C LEU A 44 0.40 -6.26 17.03
N ALA A 45 -0.30 -7.17 16.38
CA ALA A 45 0.14 -8.55 16.19
C ALA A 45 1.47 -8.57 15.43
N THR A 46 2.42 -9.40 15.85
CA THR A 46 3.72 -9.49 15.18
C THR A 46 3.61 -10.17 13.81
N VAL A 47 4.62 -9.97 12.97
CA VAL A 47 4.69 -10.62 11.65
C VAL A 47 4.64 -12.14 11.78
N GLU A 48 5.29 -12.72 12.79
CA GLU A 48 5.24 -14.16 13.03
C GLU A 48 3.83 -14.63 13.40
N ALA A 49 3.13 -13.90 14.27
CA ALA A 49 1.77 -14.23 14.67
C ALA A 49 0.80 -14.17 13.48
N VAL A 50 0.85 -13.09 12.70
CA VAL A 50 -0.01 -12.90 11.52
C VAL A 50 0.27 -13.98 10.47
N THR A 51 1.55 -14.26 10.19
CA THR A 51 1.94 -15.30 9.23
C THR A 51 1.54 -16.69 9.72
N GLY A 52 1.68 -16.97 11.02
CA GLY A 52 1.25 -18.21 11.65
C GLY A 52 -0.26 -18.44 11.53
N LEU A 53 -1.06 -17.40 11.80
CA LEU A 53 -2.51 -17.44 11.64
C LEU A 53 -2.93 -17.59 10.17
N ALA A 54 -2.23 -16.89 9.26
CA ALA A 54 -2.51 -16.94 7.83
C ALA A 54 -2.38 -18.37 7.26
N LYS A 55 -1.39 -19.16 7.69
CA LYS A 55 -1.19 -20.55 7.23
C LYS A 55 -2.43 -21.44 7.36
N GLY A 56 -3.30 -21.18 8.36
CA GLY A 56 -4.56 -21.91 8.55
C GLY A 56 -5.79 -21.26 7.93
N LYS A 57 -5.66 -20.05 7.37
CA LYS A 57 -6.79 -19.23 6.89
C LYS A 57 -6.75 -18.94 5.40
N VAL A 58 -5.55 -18.86 4.79
CA VAL A 58 -5.38 -18.59 3.35
C VAL A 58 -4.90 -19.83 2.62
N LYS A 59 -5.35 -20.00 1.36
CA LYS A 59 -4.88 -21.06 0.47
C LYS A 59 -3.68 -20.56 -0.34
N GLY A 60 -2.48 -20.74 0.20
CA GLY A 60 -1.22 -20.35 -0.45
C GLY A 60 -0.14 -19.95 0.56
N ASP A 61 1.00 -19.49 0.04
CA ASP A 61 2.15 -19.08 0.85
C ASP A 61 2.21 -17.57 0.99
N VAL A 62 2.34 -17.07 2.22
CA VAL A 62 2.60 -15.65 2.47
C VAL A 62 4.04 -15.35 2.07
N VAL A 63 4.24 -14.56 1.03
CA VAL A 63 5.57 -14.21 0.50
C VAL A 63 6.05 -12.83 0.96
N LYS A 64 5.15 -11.94 1.35
CA LYS A 64 5.48 -10.60 1.85
C LYS A 64 4.41 -10.13 2.83
N VAL A 65 4.83 -9.43 3.87
CA VAL A 65 3.96 -8.76 4.84
C VAL A 65 4.35 -7.29 4.86
N THR A 66 3.37 -6.41 4.68
CA THR A 66 3.55 -4.95 4.71
C THR A 66 2.55 -4.36 5.70
N LEU A 67 3.00 -3.46 6.57
CA LEU A 67 2.12 -2.72 7.48
C LEU A 67 1.62 -1.48 6.76
N CYS A 68 0.30 -1.31 6.68
CA CYS A 68 -0.34 -0.16 6.08
C CYS A 68 -1.24 0.56 7.10
N GLN A 69 -1.18 1.88 7.12
CA GLN A 69 -2.10 2.71 7.89
C GLN A 69 -3.27 3.12 7.00
N GLN A 70 -4.46 2.67 7.33
CA GLN A 70 -5.71 3.12 6.69
C GLN A 70 -6.45 4.04 7.65
N GLY A 71 -6.21 5.36 7.52
CA GLY A 71 -6.76 6.36 8.42
C GLY A 71 -6.26 6.17 9.86
N GLN A 72 -7.16 5.78 10.77
CA GLN A 72 -6.81 5.50 12.19
C GLN A 72 -6.57 4.02 12.49
N ARG A 73 -6.64 3.14 11.49
CA ARG A 73 -6.47 1.69 11.68
C ARG A 73 -5.19 1.22 11.02
N TRP A 74 -4.58 0.23 11.65
CA TRP A 74 -3.43 -0.48 11.13
C TRP A 74 -3.89 -1.78 10.49
N VAL A 75 -3.44 -2.02 9.26
CA VAL A 75 -3.83 -3.17 8.44
C VAL A 75 -2.57 -3.82 7.89
N TYR A 76 -2.48 -5.14 7.99
CA TYR A 76 -1.45 -5.91 7.30
C TYR A 76 -1.89 -6.29 5.91
N ARG A 77 -1.05 -5.95 4.94
CA ARG A 77 -1.15 -6.44 3.57
C ARG A 77 -0.24 -7.65 3.40
N LEU A 78 -0.84 -8.82 3.30
CA LEU A 78 -0.18 -10.10 3.06
C LEU A 78 -0.20 -10.37 1.56
N LEU A 79 0.97 -10.44 0.93
CA LEU A 79 1.06 -10.94 -0.44
C LEU A 79 1.09 -12.46 -0.38
N VAL A 80 0.02 -13.10 -0.84
CA VAL A 80 -0.11 -14.56 -0.84
C VAL A 80 0.13 -15.07 -2.25
N ARG A 81 1.06 -16.02 -2.39
CA ARG A 81 1.28 -16.75 -3.63
C ARG A 81 0.35 -17.97 -3.65
N GLY A 82 -0.62 -17.92 -4.54
CA GLY A 82 -1.57 -19.00 -4.80
C GLY A 82 -1.10 -20.01 -5.84
N PRO A 83 -1.92 -21.03 -6.13
CA PRO A 83 -1.62 -22.04 -7.15
C PRO A 83 -1.46 -21.39 -8.53
N GLY A 84 -0.43 -21.82 -9.27
CA GLY A 84 -0.08 -21.25 -10.58
C GLY A 84 0.75 -19.96 -10.50
N GLY A 85 1.34 -19.64 -9.34
CA GLY A 85 2.26 -18.51 -9.18
C GLY A 85 1.59 -17.13 -9.13
N LYS A 86 0.26 -17.09 -9.06
CA LYS A 86 -0.50 -15.85 -8.93
C LYS A 86 -0.29 -15.25 -7.53
N HIS A 87 -0.04 -13.95 -7.46
CA HIS A 87 0.07 -13.24 -6.19
C HIS A 87 -1.22 -12.45 -5.94
N ALA A 88 -1.83 -12.65 -4.77
CA ALA A 88 -3.03 -11.95 -4.35
C ALA A 88 -2.76 -11.22 -3.03
N PRO A 89 -3.05 -9.92 -2.92
CA PRO A 89 -2.99 -9.22 -1.64
C PRO A 89 -4.18 -9.61 -0.77
N VAL A 90 -3.92 -9.98 0.47
CA VAL A 90 -4.91 -10.24 1.51
C VAL A 90 -4.70 -9.20 2.61
N TYR A 91 -5.74 -8.45 2.93
CA TYR A 91 -5.70 -7.41 3.95
C TYR A 91 -6.32 -7.96 5.25
N VAL A 92 -5.63 -7.78 6.37
CA VAL A 92 -6.10 -8.20 7.70
C VAL A 92 -5.84 -7.12 8.73
N ASP A 93 -6.69 -7.04 9.75
CA ASP A 93 -6.51 -6.09 10.84
C ASP A 93 -5.21 -6.38 11.60
N ALA A 94 -4.46 -5.33 11.96
CA ALA A 94 -3.18 -5.49 12.63
C ALA A 94 -3.30 -5.71 14.15
N LYS A 95 -4.40 -5.31 14.79
CA LYS A 95 -4.67 -5.59 16.20
C LYS A 95 -5.23 -7.00 16.37
N GLU A 96 -6.19 -7.36 15.54
CA GLU A 96 -6.93 -8.62 15.64
C GLU A 96 -6.93 -9.37 14.29
N PRO A 97 -5.77 -9.91 13.86
CA PRO A 97 -5.66 -10.60 12.58
C PRO A 97 -6.52 -11.87 12.59
N PHE A 98 -7.44 -11.97 11.61
CA PHE A 98 -8.34 -13.11 11.45
C PHE A 98 -9.28 -13.38 12.64
N ALA A 99 -9.56 -12.36 13.48
CA ALA A 99 -10.66 -12.44 14.43
C ALA A 99 -11.97 -12.77 13.68
N ARG A 100 -12.70 -13.75 14.20
CA ARG A 100 -13.90 -14.32 13.58
C ARG A 100 -15.12 -13.98 14.42
#